data_AF-A0A935HBB1-F1
#
_entry.id   AF-A0A935HBB1-F1
#
_cell.length_a   1.000
_cell.length_b   1.000
_cell.length_c   1.000
_cell.angle_alpha   90.00
_cell.angle_beta   90.00
_cell.angle_gamma   90.00
#
_symmetry.space_group_name_H-M   'P 1'
#
loop_
_entity.id
_entity.type
_entity.pdbx_description
1 polymer ?
#
loop_
_entity_poly.entity_id
_entity_poly.type
_entity_poly.pdbx_seq_one_letter_code
_entity_poly.pdbx_strand_id
1 'polypeptide(L)'
;MHISTPQLRRALPLILAVSSLAAWPLQAAQFCVSTGTQLANALNSAATNDQDDAIRIVKTTLTGTSNPAGNPRWSYRPGSNDLDNNLTLTGGWSSGDNCASQISTDPTSTALDAQYNGQALQFSTTAADQLLGDVVVGNFTITRGFTSVSSAASGFDWGVNGASSSSLLAENVLVVAGNATGIATSSVRVSHAGSGHAKLRNFIVYGNIAQGSGGVAIIANGSAYAVLSNTTIFDNQSAASASGLLALGIVTLANNAVADNTSSAGTSFQMRSDAATQLTLRNNHFGTKSLVGGAFSEIGTTTGDAQWTQTGSVMVPNTISPLRDSGVNNPTGGLASTDFQGDARIVNVTVDRGAVEAAAIPHIGPTISAIAPTPGTGEFMPDGLVDTTVTRSITFASTGGTGAGTTSLNCVDNNVAATLSASANQTIAVGAAVTPVVVTMTYAPVGYNLGVTCTANTNGNVCSFQYAFFMPNASPARSAGAGRSATSGQHHPTRRFKRRPDGVAIAHVHCRRWCSERRSELDLRAVVRRDCGHRQCQSDGRLWWHRIAGGSFDAGDRAGAVCQRSLCCHSRRFVAVEPGLFLHHEFARRDLRQRVRLLKIRRRR
;
A
#
# COMPACT_ATOMS: atom_id res chain seq x y z
N MET A 1 74.75 -44.29 -25.80
CA MET A 1 75.28 -44.60 -24.45
C MET A 1 74.14 -44.41 -23.47
N HIS A 2 73.50 -45.53 -23.10
CA HIS A 2 72.46 -45.63 -22.07
C HIS A 2 73.13 -45.68 -20.71
N ILE A 3 72.69 -44.89 -19.72
CA ILE A 3 72.71 -45.29 -18.30
C ILE A 3 71.45 -44.74 -17.61
N SER A 4 70.81 -45.63 -16.88
CA SER A 4 69.55 -45.55 -16.15
C SER A 4 69.77 -45.17 -14.67
N THR A 5 68.78 -44.46 -14.07
CA THR A 5 68.21 -44.53 -12.68
C THR A 5 69.05 -45.03 -11.48
N PRO A 6 68.90 -44.51 -10.22
CA PRO A 6 67.63 -44.58 -9.47
C PRO A 6 67.30 -43.49 -8.41
N GLN A 7 66.07 -43.61 -7.89
CA GLN A 7 65.41 -42.87 -6.81
C GLN A 7 66.19 -42.88 -5.48
N LEU A 8 66.03 -41.83 -4.67
CA LEU A 8 65.99 -41.99 -3.20
C LEU A 8 65.02 -41.00 -2.54
N ARG A 9 64.09 -41.59 -1.80
CA ARG A 9 63.09 -40.99 -0.92
C ARG A 9 63.76 -40.29 0.27
N ARG A 10 63.35 -39.06 0.61
CA ARG A 10 63.37 -38.59 2.00
C ARG A 10 62.11 -37.79 2.30
N ALA A 11 61.34 -38.35 3.24
CA ALA A 11 60.16 -37.78 3.83
C ALA A 11 60.51 -36.55 4.67
N LEU A 12 59.76 -35.47 4.49
CA LEU A 12 59.70 -34.35 5.42
C LEU A 12 58.22 -34.20 5.85
N PRO A 13 57.87 -34.40 7.13
CA PRO A 13 56.53 -34.10 7.62
C PRO A 13 56.50 -32.59 7.85
N LEU A 14 56.15 -31.82 6.82
CA LEU A 14 55.87 -30.39 7.02
C LEU A 14 54.51 -30.30 7.72
N ILE A 15 54.60 -30.00 9.00
CA ILE A 15 53.51 -29.71 9.93
C ILE A 15 52.53 -28.75 9.25
N LEU A 16 51.38 -29.28 8.80
CA LEU A 16 50.17 -28.52 8.51
C LEU A 16 49.67 -27.99 9.86
N ALA A 17 50.30 -26.93 10.36
CA ALA A 17 49.74 -26.11 11.41
C ALA A 17 48.52 -25.43 10.79
N VAL A 18 47.39 -26.11 10.98
CA VAL A 18 46.03 -25.68 10.72
C VAL A 18 45.92 -24.23 11.16
N SER A 19 46.05 -23.34 10.18
CA SER A 19 45.67 -21.95 10.30
C SER A 19 44.15 -21.92 10.28
N SER A 20 43.54 -22.43 11.35
CA SER A 20 42.21 -22.04 11.79
C SER A 20 42.35 -20.60 12.28
N LEU A 21 42.58 -19.70 11.33
CA LEU A 21 42.17 -18.30 11.43
C LEU A 21 40.67 -18.43 11.65
N ALA A 22 40.27 -18.41 12.93
CA ALA A 22 38.89 -18.25 13.30
C ALA A 22 38.41 -17.06 12.49
N ALA A 23 37.54 -17.30 11.51
CA ALA A 23 36.75 -16.24 10.93
C ALA A 23 35.91 -15.77 12.10
N TRP A 24 36.40 -14.74 12.81
CA TRP A 24 35.57 -14.00 13.75
C TRP A 24 34.37 -13.58 12.91
N PRO A 25 33.14 -13.90 13.33
CA PRO A 25 31.98 -13.40 12.61
C PRO A 25 32.20 -11.89 12.52
N LEU A 26 32.27 -11.36 11.29
CA LEU A 26 32.17 -9.93 11.06
C LEU A 26 30.83 -9.52 11.67
N GLN A 27 30.88 -9.05 12.91
CA GLN A 27 29.71 -8.58 13.62
C GLN A 27 29.44 -7.21 13.05
N ALA A 28 28.24 -7.02 12.51
CA ALA A 28 27.77 -5.71 12.10
C ALA A 28 27.96 -4.71 13.25
N ALA A 29 28.58 -3.56 12.98
CA ALA A 29 28.77 -2.54 13.98
C ALA A 29 27.40 -1.94 14.37
N GLN A 30 27.08 -1.99 15.65
CA GLN A 30 25.82 -1.47 16.17
C GLN A 30 26.04 -0.14 16.89
N PHE A 31 25.34 0.90 16.43
CA PHE A 31 25.35 2.21 17.06
C PHE A 31 23.99 2.47 17.72
N CYS A 32 23.98 2.79 19.01
CA CYS A 32 22.79 3.28 19.71
C CYS A 32 22.91 4.80 19.87
N VAL A 33 22.02 5.56 19.24
CA VAL A 33 22.13 7.03 19.16
C VAL A 33 20.93 7.72 19.83
N SER A 34 21.22 8.72 20.65
CA SER A 34 20.22 9.49 21.42
C SER A 34 20.33 11.01 21.21
N THR A 35 21.33 11.47 20.46
CA THR A 35 21.56 12.88 20.13
C THR A 35 21.91 13.04 18.65
N GLY A 36 21.69 14.24 18.10
CA GLY A 36 22.05 14.54 16.71
C GLY A 36 23.55 14.39 16.42
N THR A 37 24.42 14.74 17.37
CA THR A 37 25.87 14.54 17.26
C THR A 37 26.25 13.06 17.21
N GLN A 38 25.62 12.23 18.05
CA GLN A 38 25.85 10.77 18.00
C GLN A 38 25.42 10.17 16.67
N LEU A 39 24.29 10.60 16.09
CA LEU A 39 23.86 10.16 14.76
C LEU A 39 24.87 10.58 13.68
N ALA A 40 25.32 11.83 13.68
CA ALA A 40 26.33 12.29 12.72
C ALA A 40 27.64 11.50 12.84
N ASN A 41 28.11 11.25 14.05
CA ASN A 41 29.32 10.44 14.29
C ASN A 41 29.13 8.99 13.86
N ALA A 42 27.97 8.38 14.16
CA ALA A 42 27.66 7.01 13.77
C ALA A 42 27.63 6.85 12.24
N LEU A 43 27.02 7.79 11.50
CA LEU A 43 27.02 7.77 10.03
C LEU A 43 28.42 7.94 9.44
N ASN A 44 29.27 8.78 10.06
CA ASN A 44 30.67 8.93 9.63
C ASN A 44 31.51 7.68 9.93
N SER A 45 31.28 7.04 11.08
CA SER A 45 31.94 5.79 11.44
C SER A 45 31.52 4.66 10.52
N ALA A 46 30.21 4.50 10.27
CA ALA A 46 29.65 3.55 9.34
C ALA A 46 30.32 3.66 7.97
N ALA A 47 30.36 4.88 7.42
CA ALA A 47 30.94 5.15 6.11
C ALA A 47 32.44 4.79 5.94
N THR A 48 33.16 4.41 6.99
CA THR A 48 34.62 4.22 6.95
C THR A 48 35.14 3.02 7.75
N ASN A 49 34.27 2.23 8.40
CA ASN A 49 34.70 1.15 9.29
C ASN A 49 34.83 -0.22 8.59
N ASP A 50 34.48 -0.32 7.31
CA ASP A 50 34.60 -1.55 6.50
C ASP A 50 33.77 -2.71 7.09
N GLN A 51 32.55 -2.41 7.54
CA GLN A 51 31.63 -3.36 8.19
C GLN A 51 30.18 -3.06 7.82
N ASP A 52 29.31 -4.08 7.85
CA ASP A 52 27.86 -3.85 7.92
C ASP A 52 27.51 -3.02 9.17
N ASP A 53 26.58 -2.09 9.06
CA ASP A 53 26.21 -1.17 10.15
C ASP A 53 24.73 -1.18 10.48
N ALA A 54 24.44 -1.11 11.78
CA ALA A 54 23.10 -0.91 12.32
C ALA A 54 23.06 0.31 13.25
N ILE A 55 22.50 1.42 12.77
CA ILE A 55 22.28 2.64 13.55
C ILE A 55 20.84 2.63 14.08
N ARG A 56 20.72 2.51 15.40
CA ARG A 56 19.47 2.43 16.15
C ARG A 56 19.25 3.76 16.89
N ILE A 57 18.21 4.48 16.47
CA ILE A 57 17.85 5.77 17.06
C ILE A 57 16.85 5.55 18.18
N VAL A 58 17.21 6.00 19.38
CA VAL A 58 16.32 5.98 20.53
C VAL A 58 15.05 6.79 20.22
N LYS A 59 13.92 6.36 20.78
CA LYS A 59 12.65 7.11 20.78
C LYS A 59 12.83 8.50 21.40
N THR A 60 13.17 9.50 20.58
CA THR A 60 13.38 10.90 20.97
C THR A 60 13.40 11.82 19.74
N THR A 61 13.49 13.13 19.96
CA THR A 61 13.80 14.11 18.91
C THR A 61 15.28 14.42 18.90
N LEU A 62 15.96 14.12 17.78
CA LEU A 62 17.31 14.54 17.51
C LEU A 62 17.30 15.91 16.83
N THR A 63 18.01 16.87 17.40
CA THR A 63 18.22 18.19 16.77
C THR A 63 19.59 18.23 16.10
N GLY A 64 19.67 18.94 14.96
CA GLY A 64 20.87 19.01 14.15
C GLY A 64 22.11 19.53 14.90
N THR A 65 23.29 19.08 14.48
CA THR A 65 24.58 19.59 14.95
C THR A 65 24.85 21.00 14.43
N SER A 66 25.87 21.69 14.94
CA SER A 66 26.31 23.00 14.46
C SER A 66 27.03 22.91 13.09
N ASN A 67 26.46 22.23 12.10
CA ASN A 67 26.99 22.29 10.74
C ASN A 67 26.76 23.69 10.15
N PRO A 68 27.69 24.18 9.30
CA PRO A 68 27.47 25.41 8.54
C PRO A 68 26.15 25.37 7.77
N ALA A 69 25.46 26.50 7.69
CA ALA A 69 24.20 26.61 6.98
C ALA A 69 24.34 26.12 5.52
N GLY A 70 23.43 25.25 5.11
CA GLY A 70 23.40 24.66 3.76
C GLY A 70 24.03 23.27 3.64
N ASN A 71 24.83 22.84 4.61
CA ASN A 71 25.32 21.46 4.64
C ASN A 71 24.25 20.50 5.20
N PRO A 72 24.23 19.23 4.78
CA PRO A 72 23.38 18.23 5.41
C PRO A 72 23.68 18.12 6.91
N ARG A 73 22.64 17.93 7.73
CA ARG A 73 22.77 17.68 9.17
C ARG A 73 23.31 16.29 9.45
N TRP A 74 22.76 15.33 8.74
CA TRP A 74 23.14 13.93 8.80
C TRP A 74 23.40 13.46 7.37
N SER A 75 24.62 13.01 7.11
CA SER A 75 25.04 12.54 5.80
C SER A 75 25.74 11.20 5.91
N TYR A 76 25.36 10.25 5.06
CA TYR A 76 26.12 9.03 4.80
C TYR A 76 26.75 9.12 3.41
N ARG A 77 28.07 8.99 3.36
CA ARG A 77 28.86 8.98 2.14
C ARG A 77 29.95 7.92 2.30
N PRO A 78 29.70 6.67 1.87
CA PRO A 78 30.63 5.57 2.09
C PRO A 78 31.97 5.88 1.41
N GLY A 79 33.06 5.56 2.11
CA GLY A 79 34.40 5.56 1.56
C GLY A 79 34.57 4.44 0.54
N SER A 80 35.69 4.45 -0.21
CA SER A 80 35.96 3.45 -1.25
C SER A 80 35.96 2.01 -0.75
N ASN A 81 36.24 1.81 0.54
CA ASN A 81 36.30 0.49 1.17
C ASN A 81 34.97 0.09 1.82
N ASP A 82 33.94 0.93 1.75
CA ASP A 82 32.65 0.70 2.44
C ASP A 82 31.48 0.63 1.44
N LEU A 83 31.78 0.44 0.15
CA LEU A 83 30.77 0.49 -0.90
C LEU A 83 29.92 -0.78 -0.97
N ASP A 84 30.39 -1.90 -0.43
CA ASP A 84 29.73 -3.20 -0.41
C ASP A 84 29.12 -3.58 0.93
N ASN A 85 29.25 -2.73 1.94
CA ASN A 85 28.65 -2.94 3.25
C ASN A 85 27.23 -2.38 3.34
N ASN A 86 26.39 -3.03 4.14
CA ASN A 86 25.01 -2.66 4.33
C ASN A 86 24.85 -1.65 5.46
N LEU A 87 23.88 -0.75 5.33
CA LEU A 87 23.51 0.20 6.38
C LEU A 87 22.03 0.10 6.74
N THR A 88 21.73 -0.16 8.01
CA THR A 88 20.36 -0.08 8.56
C THR A 88 20.24 1.10 9.52
N LEU A 89 19.36 2.07 9.23
CA LEU A 89 19.07 3.23 10.06
C LEU A 89 17.59 3.23 10.48
N THR A 90 17.31 2.97 11.76
CA THR A 90 15.91 2.86 12.23
C THR A 90 15.63 3.60 13.53
N GLY A 91 14.42 4.14 13.66
CA GLY A 91 13.94 4.83 14.87
C GLY A 91 13.12 3.96 15.81
N GLY A 92 12.85 4.51 17.01
CA GLY A 92 11.93 3.94 17.99
C GLY A 92 12.55 2.94 18.96
N TRP A 93 13.86 3.00 19.18
CA TRP A 93 14.58 2.10 20.07
C TRP A 93 14.54 2.54 21.54
N SER A 94 14.70 1.56 22.46
CA SER A 94 14.86 1.83 23.88
C SER A 94 16.19 2.54 24.16
N SER A 95 16.20 3.52 25.07
CA SER A 95 17.45 4.07 25.60
C SER A 95 18.18 3.10 26.54
N GLY A 96 17.43 2.18 27.16
CA GLY A 96 17.99 1.09 27.96
C GLY A 96 18.68 0.03 27.09
N ASP A 97 19.67 -0.64 27.68
CA ASP A 97 20.38 -1.79 27.12
C ASP A 97 21.00 -1.56 25.73
N ASN A 98 21.56 -0.37 25.48
CA ASN A 98 22.21 -0.03 24.20
C ASN A 98 21.33 -0.30 22.97
N CYS A 99 20.05 0.11 23.03
CA CYS A 99 19.09 -0.10 21.95
C CYS A 99 18.87 -1.59 21.65
N ALA A 100 18.80 -2.46 22.66
CA ALA A 100 18.56 -3.90 22.45
C ALA A 100 17.14 -4.19 21.90
N SER A 101 16.17 -3.32 22.14
CA SER A 101 14.77 -3.52 21.73
C SER A 101 14.18 -2.30 21.02
N GLN A 102 13.45 -2.54 19.93
CA GLN A 102 12.65 -1.52 19.27
C GLN A 102 11.28 -1.47 19.96
N ILE A 103 11.02 -0.38 20.67
CA ILE A 103 9.81 -0.22 21.51
C ILE A 103 8.68 0.52 20.78
N SER A 104 8.94 1.02 19.58
CA SER A 104 7.97 1.74 18.75
C SER A 104 8.34 1.62 17.29
N THR A 105 7.36 1.31 16.44
CA THR A 105 7.44 1.46 14.98
C THR A 105 6.70 2.70 14.50
N ASP A 106 5.92 3.37 15.34
CA ASP A 106 5.28 4.64 15.00
C ASP A 106 6.35 5.69 14.59
N PRO A 107 6.31 6.20 13.34
CA PRO A 107 7.33 7.11 12.83
C PRO A 107 7.31 8.48 13.53
N THR A 108 6.24 8.82 14.26
CA THR A 108 6.17 10.07 15.02
C THR A 108 6.91 9.99 16.37
N SER A 109 7.26 8.77 16.83
CA SER A 109 7.96 8.55 18.09
C SER A 109 9.45 8.94 18.04
N THR A 110 10.05 8.97 16.86
CA THR A 110 11.44 9.43 16.66
C THR A 110 11.47 10.52 15.61
N ALA A 111 12.12 11.65 15.89
CA ALA A 111 12.17 12.77 14.95
C ALA A 111 13.60 13.24 14.69
N LEU A 112 13.94 13.41 13.42
CA LEU A 112 15.15 14.04 12.92
C LEU A 112 14.81 15.49 12.54
N ASP A 113 15.13 16.40 13.44
CA ASP A 113 14.78 17.81 13.33
C ASP A 113 15.98 18.66 12.93
N ALA A 114 15.99 19.11 11.67
CA ALA A 114 17.10 19.88 11.13
C ALA A 114 17.05 21.37 11.50
N GLN A 115 15.96 21.84 12.13
CA GLN A 115 15.78 23.23 12.58
C GLN A 115 16.05 24.29 11.50
N TYR A 116 15.69 23.98 10.25
CA TYR A 116 15.91 24.79 9.06
C TYR A 116 17.38 25.15 8.76
N ASN A 117 18.33 24.38 9.29
CA ASN A 117 19.75 24.70 9.18
C ASN A 117 20.51 23.69 8.29
N GLY A 118 19.97 23.45 7.11
CA GLY A 118 20.52 22.53 6.11
C GLY A 118 19.64 21.33 5.84
N GLN A 119 20.05 20.50 4.87
CA GLN A 119 19.31 19.29 4.50
C GLN A 119 19.25 18.38 5.73
N ALA A 120 18.12 17.71 5.98
CA ALA A 120 18.04 16.88 7.17
C ALA A 120 18.88 15.60 7.01
N LEU A 121 18.49 14.69 6.11
CA LEU A 121 19.17 13.41 5.91
C LEU A 121 19.57 13.22 4.44
N GLN A 122 20.86 12.97 4.20
CA GLN A 122 21.41 12.76 2.86
C GLN A 122 22.19 11.45 2.77
N PHE A 123 21.98 10.71 1.69
CA PHE A 123 22.78 9.58 1.25
C PHE A 123 23.37 9.93 -0.11
N SER A 124 24.68 9.83 -0.25
CA SER A 124 25.33 10.17 -1.52
C SER A 124 26.56 9.33 -1.81
N THR A 125 26.80 9.04 -3.08
CA THR A 125 28.06 8.45 -3.58
C THR A 125 28.73 9.42 -4.55
N THR A 126 30.05 9.32 -4.74
CA THR A 126 30.67 10.03 -5.87
C THR A 126 30.44 9.26 -7.17
N ALA A 127 30.56 9.93 -8.32
CA ALA A 127 30.35 9.29 -9.62
C ALA A 127 31.36 8.17 -9.94
N ALA A 128 32.49 8.11 -9.23
CA ALA A 128 33.48 7.03 -9.37
C ALA A 128 33.16 5.81 -8.48
N ASP A 129 32.28 5.98 -7.49
CA ASP A 129 32.00 4.98 -6.47
C ASP A 129 30.77 4.15 -6.86
N GLN A 130 30.92 2.83 -6.93
CA GLN A 130 29.81 1.91 -7.17
C GLN A 130 29.26 1.40 -5.85
N LEU A 131 28.17 1.96 -5.36
CA LEU A 131 27.48 1.38 -4.19
C LEU A 131 26.91 0.00 -4.57
N LEU A 132 27.36 -1.02 -3.85
CA LEU A 132 26.97 -2.42 -3.94
C LEU A 132 26.09 -2.85 -2.76
N GLY A 133 26.32 -2.27 -1.58
CA GLY A 133 25.58 -2.58 -0.35
C GLY A 133 24.15 -2.05 -0.33
N ASP A 134 23.35 -2.62 0.57
CA ASP A 134 21.95 -2.28 0.79
C ASP A 134 21.78 -1.24 1.90
N VAL A 135 20.89 -0.27 1.69
CA VAL A 135 20.54 0.76 2.66
C VAL A 135 19.07 0.61 3.06
N VAL A 136 18.82 0.42 4.36
CA VAL A 136 17.48 0.34 4.94
C VAL A 136 17.26 1.52 5.88
N VAL A 137 16.17 2.27 5.68
CA VAL A 137 15.84 3.46 6.48
C VAL A 137 14.39 3.42 6.90
N GLY A 138 14.07 3.65 8.18
CA GLY A 138 12.66 3.72 8.56
C GLY A 138 12.29 3.98 10.01
N ASN A 139 10.99 4.10 10.26
CA ASN A 139 10.38 4.29 11.58
C ASN A 139 10.76 5.62 12.27
N PHE A 140 10.81 6.71 11.51
CA PHE A 140 11.02 8.05 12.06
C PHE A 140 10.46 9.17 11.18
N THR A 141 10.35 10.35 11.78
CA THR A 141 9.97 11.61 11.14
C THR A 141 11.21 12.40 10.77
N ILE A 142 11.21 13.04 9.61
CA ILE A 142 12.18 14.03 9.19
C ILE A 142 11.46 15.36 9.10
N THR A 143 11.93 16.37 9.84
CA THR A 143 11.22 17.65 9.93
C THR A 143 12.15 18.85 9.84
N ARG A 144 11.57 19.97 9.37
CA ARG A 144 12.23 21.28 9.30
C ARG A 144 13.57 21.24 8.57
N GLY A 145 13.67 20.45 7.51
CA GLY A 145 14.82 20.47 6.60
C GLY A 145 14.88 21.77 5.80
N PHE A 146 16.07 22.24 5.45
CA PHE A 146 16.25 23.41 4.58
C PHE A 146 17.30 23.17 3.50
N THR A 147 17.03 23.55 2.26
CA THR A 147 18.10 23.59 1.24
C THR A 147 17.92 24.74 0.26
N SER A 148 19.03 25.34 -0.14
CA SER A 148 19.12 26.23 -1.30
C SER A 148 19.95 25.62 -2.43
N VAL A 149 20.46 24.40 -2.24
CA VAL A 149 21.28 23.68 -3.21
C VAL A 149 20.37 23.17 -4.33
N SER A 150 20.70 23.50 -5.58
CA SER A 150 19.93 23.01 -6.73
C SER A 150 19.94 21.49 -6.81
N SER A 151 18.83 20.91 -7.28
CA SER A 151 18.70 19.45 -7.45
C SER A 151 18.93 18.63 -6.17
N ALA A 152 18.57 19.19 -5.02
CA ALA A 152 18.74 18.58 -3.71
C ALA A 152 17.40 18.49 -2.95
N ALA A 153 17.34 17.71 -1.87
CA ALA A 153 16.15 17.64 -1.02
C ALA A 153 16.31 18.38 0.32
N SER A 154 15.24 18.99 0.84
CA SER A 154 15.29 19.58 2.18
C SER A 154 15.22 18.51 3.28
N GLY A 155 14.37 17.50 3.12
CA GLY A 155 14.13 16.44 4.11
C GLY A 155 15.00 15.21 3.89
N PHE A 156 14.64 14.40 2.88
CA PHE A 156 15.33 13.14 2.57
C PHE A 156 15.92 13.18 1.16
N ASP A 157 17.24 13.05 1.04
CA ASP A 157 17.96 13.07 -0.24
C ASP A 157 18.74 11.77 -0.45
N TRP A 158 18.28 10.92 -1.37
CA TRP A 158 19.02 9.78 -1.89
C TRP A 158 19.62 10.15 -3.24
N GLY A 159 20.94 10.27 -3.30
CA GLY A 159 21.69 10.63 -4.50
C GLY A 159 22.80 9.64 -4.81
N VAL A 160 22.45 8.49 -5.40
CA VAL A 160 23.41 7.45 -5.78
C VAL A 160 23.58 7.42 -7.30
N ASN A 161 24.83 7.59 -7.74
CA ASN A 161 25.21 7.55 -9.14
C ASN A 161 26.18 6.40 -9.39
N GLY A 162 26.06 5.73 -10.55
CA GLY A 162 27.02 4.71 -10.97
C GLY A 162 26.95 3.39 -10.19
N ALA A 163 25.87 3.16 -9.44
CA ALA A 163 25.68 1.89 -8.72
C ALA A 163 25.62 0.71 -9.69
N SER A 164 26.14 -0.44 -9.28
CA SER A 164 26.05 -1.68 -10.06
C SER A 164 25.07 -2.69 -9.45
N SER A 165 24.80 -2.64 -8.14
CA SER A 165 23.80 -3.53 -7.51
C SER A 165 23.08 -2.99 -6.28
N SER A 166 23.40 -1.80 -5.77
CA SER A 166 22.82 -1.32 -4.49
C SER A 166 21.29 -1.29 -4.48
N SER A 167 20.75 -1.49 -3.27
CA SER A 167 19.34 -1.24 -3.02
C SER A 167 19.10 -0.22 -1.90
N LEU A 168 18.03 0.56 -2.06
CA LEU A 168 17.43 1.34 -0.98
C LEU A 168 16.07 0.74 -0.65
N LEU A 169 15.82 0.49 0.63
CA LEU A 169 14.48 0.37 1.20
C LEU A 169 14.28 1.48 2.22
N ALA A 170 13.51 2.50 1.86
CA ALA A 170 13.00 3.45 2.83
C ALA A 170 11.54 3.10 3.14
N GLU A 171 11.21 2.92 4.42
CA GLU A 171 9.90 2.47 4.86
C GLU A 171 9.41 3.22 6.09
N ASN A 172 8.12 3.55 6.12
CA ASN A 172 7.47 4.11 7.31
C ASN A 172 8.17 5.38 7.79
N VAL A 173 8.23 6.38 6.90
CA VAL A 173 8.89 7.67 7.12
C VAL A 173 7.89 8.80 6.92
N LEU A 174 7.86 9.73 7.88
CA LEU A 174 7.15 11.00 7.75
C LEU A 174 8.13 12.09 7.31
N VAL A 175 7.83 12.86 6.27
CA VAL A 175 8.59 14.07 5.90
C VAL A 175 7.70 15.30 5.91
N VAL A 176 8.00 16.24 6.80
CA VAL A 176 7.12 17.39 7.08
C VAL A 176 7.88 18.70 7.27
N ALA A 177 7.23 19.82 6.95
CA ALA A 177 7.72 21.17 7.24
C ALA A 177 9.10 21.49 6.64
N GLY A 178 9.50 20.84 5.56
CA GLY A 178 10.72 21.13 4.81
C GLY A 178 10.59 22.39 3.94
N ASN A 179 11.69 23.08 3.73
CA ASN A 179 11.77 24.27 2.88
C ASN A 179 12.94 24.19 1.90
N ALA A 180 12.65 24.12 0.60
CA ALA A 180 13.64 24.04 -0.45
C ALA A 180 13.54 25.23 -1.42
N THR A 181 14.54 26.08 -1.44
CA THR A 181 14.58 27.34 -2.21
C THR A 181 15.46 27.28 -3.45
N GLY A 182 16.23 26.19 -3.62
CA GLY A 182 17.08 25.98 -4.80
C GLY A 182 16.28 25.53 -6.02
N ILE A 183 16.82 25.74 -7.23
CA ILE A 183 16.15 25.30 -8.47
C ILE A 183 16.08 23.77 -8.50
N ALA A 184 14.96 23.22 -9.01
CA ALA A 184 14.74 21.78 -9.15
C ALA A 184 14.89 21.00 -7.82
N THR A 185 14.61 21.64 -6.69
CA THR A 185 14.63 21.00 -5.37
C THR A 185 13.31 20.32 -5.03
N SER A 186 13.33 19.45 -4.02
CA SER A 186 12.13 18.82 -3.46
C SER A 186 12.26 18.62 -1.95
N SER A 187 11.23 18.08 -1.29
CA SER A 187 11.31 17.72 0.12
C SER A 187 11.84 16.31 0.32
N VAL A 188 11.48 15.42 -0.61
CA VAL A 188 12.07 14.08 -0.76
C VAL A 188 12.63 13.97 -2.18
N ARG A 189 13.87 13.53 -2.31
CA ARG A 189 14.50 13.23 -3.59
C ARG A 189 15.09 11.84 -3.57
N VAL A 190 14.82 11.09 -4.63
CA VAL A 190 15.43 9.80 -4.92
C VAL A 190 15.98 9.89 -6.33
N SER A 191 17.29 9.96 -6.45
CA SER A 191 18.02 9.95 -7.71
C SER A 191 18.94 8.73 -7.69
N HIS A 192 18.56 7.70 -8.44
CA HIS A 192 19.30 6.45 -8.52
C HIS A 192 19.72 6.20 -9.97
N ALA A 193 21.02 6.04 -10.21
CA ALA A 193 21.56 5.85 -11.54
C ALA A 193 22.56 4.69 -11.59
N GLY A 194 22.62 4.01 -12.74
CA GLY A 194 23.43 2.80 -12.94
C GLY A 194 22.50 1.58 -13.07
N SER A 195 22.73 0.57 -12.24
CA SER A 195 21.82 -0.55 -11.94
C SER A 195 21.56 -0.63 -10.43
N GLY A 196 20.63 -1.48 -10.02
CA GLY A 196 20.14 -1.54 -8.64
C GLY A 196 18.73 -0.98 -8.52
N HIS A 197 18.28 -0.76 -7.28
CA HIS A 197 16.91 -0.31 -7.05
C HIS A 197 16.65 0.53 -5.82
N ALA A 198 15.78 1.53 -5.94
CA ALA A 198 15.31 2.32 -4.81
C ALA A 198 13.82 2.10 -4.56
N LYS A 199 13.43 1.73 -3.34
CA LYS A 199 12.05 1.50 -2.92
C LYS A 199 11.70 2.43 -1.77
N LEU A 200 10.70 3.26 -1.97
CA LEU A 200 10.05 4.05 -0.93
C LEU A 200 8.66 3.49 -0.72
N ARG A 201 8.33 3.07 0.50
CA ARG A 201 6.99 2.57 0.80
C ARG A 201 6.46 3.00 2.15
N ASN A 202 5.14 3.12 2.27
CA ASN A 202 4.50 3.58 3.49
C ASN A 202 5.04 4.97 3.92
N PHE A 203 5.11 5.91 2.99
CA PHE A 203 5.57 7.28 3.26
C PHE A 203 4.38 8.22 3.46
N ILE A 204 4.58 9.24 4.30
CA ILE A 204 3.74 10.44 4.29
C ILE A 204 4.64 11.65 4.05
N VAL A 205 4.26 12.48 3.09
CA VAL A 205 4.99 13.73 2.76
C VAL A 205 3.98 14.88 2.71
N TYR A 206 4.04 15.79 3.69
CA TYR A 206 3.08 16.89 3.75
C TYR A 206 3.61 18.19 4.35
N GLY A 207 2.93 19.30 4.05
CA GLY A 207 3.23 20.60 4.65
C GLY A 207 4.62 21.14 4.29
N ASN A 208 5.18 20.73 3.14
CA ASN A 208 6.49 21.18 2.69
C ASN A 208 6.39 22.26 1.62
N ILE A 209 7.46 23.04 1.46
CA ILE A 209 7.58 24.09 0.44
C ILE A 209 8.84 23.81 -0.38
N ALA A 210 8.71 23.74 -1.70
CA ALA A 210 9.87 23.55 -2.59
C ALA A 210 9.77 24.38 -3.88
N GLN A 211 10.89 24.83 -4.43
CA GLN A 211 10.89 25.50 -5.74
C GLN A 211 10.71 24.52 -6.90
N GLY A 212 11.12 23.25 -6.75
CA GLY A 212 10.87 22.19 -7.73
C GLY A 212 9.60 21.41 -7.41
N SER A 213 9.70 20.10 -7.16
CA SER A 213 8.55 19.27 -6.77
C SER A 213 8.21 19.52 -5.30
N GLY A 214 6.97 19.89 -5.00
CA GLY A 214 6.56 20.25 -3.63
C GLY A 214 6.73 19.11 -2.62
N GLY A 215 6.48 17.87 -3.04
CA GLY A 215 6.66 16.68 -2.20
C GLY A 215 7.87 15.85 -2.60
N VAL A 216 7.64 14.91 -3.52
CA VAL A 216 8.61 13.86 -3.91
C VAL A 216 9.11 14.08 -5.34
N ALA A 217 10.41 13.89 -5.55
CA ALA A 217 11.01 13.71 -6.87
C ALA A 217 11.70 12.34 -6.92
N ILE A 218 11.24 11.45 -7.78
CA ILE A 218 11.81 10.10 -7.97
C ILE A 218 12.34 9.96 -9.41
N ILE A 219 13.62 9.66 -9.52
CA ILE A 219 14.39 9.69 -10.77
C ILE A 219 15.24 8.42 -10.82
N ALA A 220 15.01 7.61 -11.85
CA ALA A 220 15.78 6.39 -12.12
C ALA A 220 16.45 6.49 -13.50
N ASN A 221 17.78 6.50 -13.56
CA ASN A 221 18.54 6.66 -14.80
C ASN A 221 19.34 5.40 -15.16
N GLY A 222 19.54 5.14 -16.44
CA GLY A 222 20.25 3.94 -16.91
C GLY A 222 19.35 2.70 -16.84
N SER A 223 19.83 1.62 -16.22
CA SER A 223 19.06 0.39 -15.96
C SER A 223 18.53 0.28 -14.53
N ALA A 224 18.83 1.27 -13.69
CA ALA A 224 18.26 1.43 -12.36
C ALA A 224 16.73 1.51 -12.43
N TYR A 225 16.06 0.95 -11.43
CA TYR A 225 14.62 1.10 -11.28
C TYR A 225 14.26 1.68 -9.92
N ALA A 226 13.20 2.48 -9.85
CA ALA A 226 12.70 3.01 -8.58
C ALA A 226 11.22 2.71 -8.39
N VAL A 227 10.83 2.52 -7.14
CA VAL A 227 9.47 2.17 -6.72
C VAL A 227 9.01 3.13 -5.66
N LEU A 228 7.81 3.67 -5.83
CA LEU A 228 7.07 4.37 -4.78
C LEU A 228 5.76 3.62 -4.56
N SER A 229 5.53 3.14 -3.35
CA SER A 229 4.28 2.44 -3.04
C SER A 229 3.63 2.88 -1.73
N ASN A 230 2.30 2.72 -1.67
CA ASN A 230 1.53 2.95 -0.43
C ASN A 230 1.89 4.29 0.24
N THR A 231 2.02 5.35 -0.55
CA THR A 231 2.48 6.67 -0.09
C THR A 231 1.37 7.71 -0.20
N THR A 232 1.27 8.59 0.79
CA THR A 232 0.36 9.75 0.79
C THR A 232 1.16 11.04 0.65
N ILE A 233 0.82 11.87 -0.34
CA ILE A 233 1.48 13.17 -0.57
C ILE A 233 0.40 14.26 -0.68
N PHE A 234 0.35 15.16 0.30
CA PHE A 234 -0.70 16.19 0.39
C PHE A 234 -0.19 17.49 1.01
N ASP A 235 -0.91 18.59 0.81
CA ASP A 235 -0.61 19.90 1.41
C ASP A 235 0.85 20.39 1.21
N ASN A 236 1.51 19.94 0.14
CA ASN A 236 2.80 20.49 -0.25
C ASN A 236 2.60 21.68 -1.20
N GLN A 237 3.52 22.64 -1.14
CA GLN A 237 3.52 23.83 -1.98
C GLN A 237 4.73 23.80 -2.90
N SER A 238 4.53 24.14 -4.17
CA SER A 238 5.64 24.26 -5.11
C SER A 238 5.61 25.51 -6.00
N ALA A 239 6.77 25.86 -6.55
CA ALA A 239 6.89 26.85 -7.60
C ALA A 239 6.96 26.24 -9.01
N ALA A 240 7.06 24.91 -9.12
CA ALA A 240 7.11 24.19 -10.39
C ALA A 240 5.77 23.57 -10.77
N SER A 241 5.70 23.03 -11.98
CA SER A 241 4.48 22.39 -12.49
C SER A 241 4.11 21.06 -11.82
N ALA A 242 5.01 20.47 -11.03
CA ALA A 242 4.71 19.30 -10.19
C ALA A 242 4.51 19.77 -8.74
N SER A 243 3.27 19.78 -8.25
CA SER A 243 2.97 20.21 -6.88
C SER A 243 3.22 19.10 -5.84
N GLY A 244 2.93 17.84 -6.18
CA GLY A 244 3.11 16.70 -5.27
C GLY A 244 4.28 15.79 -5.67
N LEU A 245 4.20 15.20 -6.87
CA LEU A 245 5.10 14.13 -7.32
C LEU A 245 5.67 14.41 -8.72
N LEU A 246 7.00 14.34 -8.84
CA LEU A 246 7.72 14.25 -10.12
C LEU A 246 8.32 12.85 -10.26
N ALA A 247 8.01 12.15 -11.34
CA ALA A 247 8.56 10.82 -11.64
C ALA A 247 9.22 10.78 -13.02
N LEU A 248 10.49 10.36 -13.09
CA LEU A 248 11.28 10.31 -14.34
C LEU A 248 12.07 8.99 -14.44
N GLY A 249 12.10 8.42 -15.64
CA GLY A 249 12.84 7.18 -15.94
C GLY A 249 12.07 5.89 -15.62
N ILE A 250 12.78 4.80 -15.33
CA ILE A 250 12.19 3.48 -15.03
C ILE A 250 11.62 3.48 -13.61
N VAL A 251 10.40 3.98 -13.48
CA VAL A 251 9.72 4.15 -12.19
C VAL A 251 8.43 3.34 -12.16
N THR A 252 8.18 2.65 -11.05
CA THR A 252 6.88 2.03 -10.77
C THR A 252 6.19 2.73 -9.60
N LEU A 253 4.97 3.20 -9.82
CA LEU A 253 4.12 3.78 -8.79
C LEU A 253 2.97 2.81 -8.52
N ALA A 254 2.79 2.40 -7.25
CA ALA A 254 1.71 1.50 -6.87
C ALA A 254 0.98 1.91 -5.58
N ASN A 255 -0.35 1.88 -5.56
CA ASN A 255 -1.14 2.20 -4.35
C ASN A 255 -0.85 3.57 -3.74
N ASN A 256 -0.45 4.57 -4.52
CA ASN A 256 -0.17 5.91 -3.99
C ASN A 256 -1.41 6.81 -4.06
N ALA A 257 -1.50 7.78 -3.16
CA ALA A 257 -2.50 8.84 -3.18
C ALA A 257 -1.81 10.21 -3.10
N VAL A 258 -1.94 11.01 -4.16
CA VAL A 258 -1.33 12.35 -4.26
C VAL A 258 -2.41 13.36 -4.65
N ALA A 259 -2.84 14.17 -3.69
CA ALA A 259 -3.88 15.17 -3.89
C ALA A 259 -3.67 16.36 -2.94
N ASP A 260 -4.41 17.44 -3.13
CA ASP A 260 -4.38 18.64 -2.30
C ASP A 260 -3.01 19.34 -2.16
N ASN A 261 -2.09 19.12 -3.10
CA ASN A 261 -0.85 19.89 -3.20
C ASN A 261 -1.09 21.12 -4.08
N THR A 262 -0.48 22.25 -3.73
CA THR A 262 -0.64 23.52 -4.45
C THR A 262 0.65 23.91 -5.18
N SER A 263 0.51 24.69 -6.25
CA SER A 263 1.65 25.30 -6.89
C SER A 263 1.31 26.68 -7.42
N SER A 264 2.32 27.56 -7.42
CA SER A 264 2.24 28.90 -7.99
C SER A 264 2.51 28.94 -9.51
N ALA A 265 2.84 27.81 -10.13
CA ALA A 265 3.01 27.72 -11.58
C ALA A 265 1.67 27.91 -12.30
N GLY A 266 1.67 28.60 -13.45
CA GLY A 266 0.46 28.82 -14.25
C GLY A 266 -0.22 27.52 -14.74
N THR A 267 0.50 26.40 -14.74
CA THR A 267 -0.03 25.05 -14.91
C THR A 267 0.59 24.14 -13.86
N SER A 268 -0.22 23.57 -12.99
CA SER A 268 0.22 22.66 -11.92
C SER A 268 -0.52 21.34 -11.94
N PHE A 269 0.21 20.26 -11.66
CA PHE A 269 -0.32 18.91 -11.56
C PHE A 269 0.11 18.27 -10.25
N GLN A 270 -0.78 17.50 -9.62
CA GLN A 270 -0.43 16.70 -8.44
C GLN A 270 0.69 15.71 -8.77
N MET A 271 0.65 15.14 -9.98
CA MET A 271 1.70 14.30 -10.52
C MET A 271 2.14 14.77 -11.92
N ARG A 272 3.45 14.84 -12.16
CA ARG A 272 4.03 15.12 -13.49
C ARG A 272 5.09 14.09 -13.85
N SER A 273 5.11 13.69 -15.12
CA SER A 273 6.24 13.00 -15.74
C SER A 273 6.50 13.52 -17.15
N ASP A 274 7.74 13.92 -17.40
CA ASP A 274 8.22 14.35 -18.73
C ASP A 274 8.86 13.20 -19.52
N ALA A 275 8.89 11.99 -18.95
CA ALA A 275 9.46 10.78 -19.53
C ALA A 275 8.56 9.58 -19.20
N ALA A 276 7.27 9.68 -19.53
CA ALA A 276 6.28 8.71 -19.06
C ALA A 276 6.39 7.34 -19.74
N THR A 277 7.08 7.21 -20.87
CA THR A 277 7.20 5.96 -21.63
C THR A 277 7.93 4.83 -20.89
N GLN A 278 8.55 5.13 -19.74
CA GLN A 278 9.18 4.17 -18.84
C GLN A 278 8.47 4.04 -17.48
N LEU A 279 7.33 4.73 -17.33
CA LEU A 279 6.57 4.79 -16.09
C LEU A 279 5.49 3.70 -16.06
N THR A 280 5.49 2.90 -14.99
CA THR A 280 4.41 1.95 -14.69
C THR A 280 3.53 2.49 -13.57
N LEU A 281 2.23 2.63 -13.85
CA LEU A 281 1.23 3.13 -12.92
C LEU A 281 0.22 2.02 -12.59
N ARG A 282 0.15 1.63 -11.32
CA ARG A 282 -0.80 0.60 -10.86
C ARG A 282 -1.58 1.04 -9.64
N ASN A 283 -2.89 1.19 -9.77
CA ASN A 283 -3.78 1.55 -8.66
C ASN A 283 -3.29 2.80 -7.91
N ASN A 284 -2.93 3.88 -8.62
CA ASN A 284 -2.63 5.17 -8.00
C ASN A 284 -3.84 6.10 -8.07
N HIS A 285 -3.91 7.08 -7.17
CA HIS A 285 -4.84 8.18 -7.26
C HIS A 285 -4.11 9.51 -7.29
N PHE A 286 -4.44 10.35 -8.26
CA PHE A 286 -3.85 11.67 -8.43
C PHE A 286 -4.94 12.73 -8.54
N GLY A 287 -4.90 13.80 -7.75
CA GLY A 287 -5.89 14.88 -7.91
C GLY A 287 -5.93 15.42 -9.34
N THR A 288 -4.74 15.68 -9.90
CA THR A 288 -4.52 15.94 -11.33
C THR A 288 -3.19 15.34 -11.77
N LYS A 289 -3.04 14.97 -13.05
CA LYS A 289 -1.76 14.44 -13.57
C LYS A 289 -1.44 14.98 -14.97
N SER A 290 -0.15 15.04 -15.31
CA SER A 290 0.35 15.33 -16.66
C SER A 290 1.47 14.36 -17.04
N LEU A 291 1.30 13.69 -18.18
CA LEU A 291 2.25 12.71 -18.71
C LEU A 291 2.64 13.08 -20.15
N VAL A 292 3.93 13.27 -20.40
CA VAL A 292 4.46 13.43 -21.77
C VAL A 292 4.76 12.05 -22.35
N GLY A 293 4.10 11.70 -23.47
CA GLY A 293 4.36 10.45 -24.21
C GLY A 293 3.57 9.20 -23.76
N GLY A 294 2.66 9.33 -22.79
CA GLY A 294 1.88 8.22 -22.23
C GLY A 294 2.71 7.31 -21.31
N ALA A 295 2.06 6.69 -20.31
CA ALA A 295 2.71 5.72 -19.43
C ALA A 295 3.07 4.43 -20.18
N PHE A 296 4.14 3.73 -19.78
CA PHE A 296 4.43 2.38 -20.28
C PHE A 296 3.27 1.41 -20.01
N SER A 297 2.70 1.50 -18.81
CA SER A 297 1.51 0.77 -18.40
C SER A 297 0.74 1.58 -17.38
N GLU A 298 -0.58 1.64 -17.53
CA GLU A 298 -1.47 2.29 -16.58
C GLU A 298 -2.70 1.42 -16.31
N ILE A 299 -2.80 0.89 -15.10
CA ILE A 299 -3.88 -0.02 -14.67
C ILE A 299 -4.47 0.51 -13.36
N GLY A 300 -5.79 0.67 -13.30
CA GLY A 300 -6.50 1.06 -12.07
C GLY A 300 -6.14 2.44 -11.51
N THR A 301 -5.42 3.26 -12.27
CA THR A 301 -5.06 4.61 -11.84
C THR A 301 -6.24 5.55 -12.11
N THR A 302 -6.58 6.37 -11.12
CA THR A 302 -7.74 7.28 -11.16
C THR A 302 -7.32 8.72 -10.88
N THR A 303 -8.17 9.67 -11.25
CA THR A 303 -7.99 11.09 -10.91
C THR A 303 -9.23 11.72 -10.30
N GLY A 304 -9.10 12.85 -9.61
CA GLY A 304 -10.21 13.60 -9.04
C GLY A 304 -10.04 13.88 -7.55
N ASP A 305 -11.13 14.17 -6.86
CA ASP A 305 -11.11 14.32 -5.40
C ASP A 305 -10.79 12.99 -4.72
N ALA A 306 -9.83 13.00 -3.80
CA ALA A 306 -9.43 11.85 -3.00
C ALA A 306 -10.47 11.46 -1.94
N GLN A 307 -11.35 12.39 -1.56
CA GLN A 307 -12.41 12.18 -0.56
C GLN A 307 -11.87 11.55 0.73
N TRP A 308 -10.80 12.12 1.28
CA TRP A 308 -10.24 11.75 2.57
C TRP A 308 -10.53 12.83 3.62
N THR A 309 -10.22 12.51 4.88
CA THR A 309 -10.25 13.48 5.97
C THR A 309 -8.91 13.46 6.69
N GLN A 310 -8.39 14.65 7.00
CA GLN A 310 -7.17 14.77 7.79
C GLN A 310 -7.44 14.45 9.25
N THR A 311 -6.68 13.51 9.81
CA THR A 311 -6.69 13.16 11.23
C THR A 311 -5.28 13.32 11.78
N GLY A 312 -4.97 14.48 12.37
CA GLY A 312 -3.62 14.82 12.79
C GLY A 312 -2.67 14.96 11.58
N SER A 313 -1.60 14.14 11.55
CA SER A 313 -0.59 14.15 10.47
C SER A 313 -0.92 13.24 9.29
N VAL A 314 -2.07 12.56 9.30
CA VAL A 314 -2.43 11.56 8.28
C VAL A 314 -3.73 11.90 7.57
N MET A 315 -3.87 11.43 6.34
CA MET A 315 -5.13 11.44 5.59
C MET A 315 -5.74 10.05 5.63
N VAL A 316 -7.00 9.97 6.04
CA VAL A 316 -7.76 8.70 6.11
C VAL A 316 -8.84 8.72 5.04
N PRO A 317 -8.94 7.69 4.17
CA PRO A 317 -10.04 7.58 3.21
C PRO A 317 -11.42 7.61 3.88
N ASN A 318 -12.32 8.45 3.38
CA ASN A 318 -13.72 8.45 3.85
C ASN A 318 -14.47 7.20 3.35
N THR A 319 -15.69 6.99 3.82
CA THR A 319 -16.53 5.83 3.46
C THR A 319 -16.84 5.71 1.97
N ILE A 320 -16.90 6.84 1.25
CA ILE A 320 -17.14 6.89 -0.20
C ILE A 320 -15.87 7.07 -1.02
N SER A 321 -14.70 7.14 -0.37
CA SER A 321 -13.45 7.48 -1.01
C SER A 321 -13.10 6.50 -2.13
N PRO A 322 -12.66 6.99 -3.30
CA PRO A 322 -12.14 6.10 -4.33
C PRO A 322 -10.86 5.39 -3.87
N LEU A 323 -10.17 5.85 -2.82
CA LEU A 323 -8.93 5.26 -2.32
C LEU A 323 -9.16 3.95 -1.57
N ARG A 324 -10.36 3.78 -1.04
CA ARG A 324 -10.69 2.68 -0.16
C ARG A 324 -10.84 1.35 -0.91
N ASP A 325 -10.25 0.29 -0.38
CA ASP A 325 -10.32 -1.09 -0.88
C ASP A 325 -10.10 -1.17 -2.40
N SER A 326 -9.13 -0.40 -2.90
CA SER A 326 -8.94 -0.17 -4.34
C SER A 326 -7.49 -0.31 -4.80
N GLY A 327 -6.59 -0.65 -3.89
CA GLY A 327 -5.21 -0.97 -4.18
C GLY A 327 -5.00 -2.39 -4.68
N VAL A 328 -3.74 -2.77 -4.84
CA VAL A 328 -3.29 -4.14 -5.13
C VAL A 328 -2.52 -4.71 -3.94
N ASN A 329 -2.89 -5.91 -3.49
CA ASN A 329 -2.30 -6.55 -2.29
C ASN A 329 -0.85 -7.03 -2.48
N ASN A 330 -0.38 -7.14 -3.72
CA ASN A 330 1.00 -7.51 -4.04
C ASN A 330 1.59 -6.50 -5.05
N PRO A 331 1.82 -5.23 -4.65
CA PRO A 331 2.41 -4.24 -5.52
C PRO A 331 3.87 -4.57 -5.81
N THR A 332 4.40 -4.09 -6.93
CA THR A 332 5.86 -4.09 -7.16
C THR A 332 6.53 -3.36 -5.99
N GLY A 333 7.62 -3.91 -5.46
CA GLY A 333 8.26 -3.41 -4.24
C GLY A 333 7.70 -4.00 -2.93
N GLY A 334 6.63 -4.79 -3.02
CA GLY A 334 6.00 -5.45 -1.87
C GLY A 334 5.17 -4.50 -1.02
N LEU A 335 4.41 -5.11 -0.10
CA LEU A 335 3.55 -4.41 0.85
C LEU A 335 4.20 -4.45 2.25
N ALA A 336 4.08 -3.37 3.02
CA ALA A 336 4.46 -3.39 4.44
C ALA A 336 3.48 -4.26 5.23
N SER A 337 3.92 -4.86 6.35
CA SER A 337 3.04 -5.68 7.19
C SER A 337 1.97 -4.86 7.90
N THR A 338 2.27 -3.58 8.17
CA THR A 338 1.39 -2.61 8.80
C THR A 338 1.27 -1.36 7.95
N ASP A 339 0.22 -0.58 8.18
CA ASP A 339 0.05 0.74 7.60
C ASP A 339 0.88 1.79 8.36
N PHE A 340 0.72 3.07 8.03
CA PHE A 340 1.48 4.14 8.68
C PHE A 340 1.14 4.35 10.17
N GLN A 341 -0.04 3.92 10.60
CA GLN A 341 -0.50 4.05 11.99
C GLN A 341 -0.14 2.80 12.82
N GLY A 342 0.42 1.76 12.18
CA GLY A 342 0.76 0.49 12.80
C GLY A 342 -0.36 -0.55 12.76
N ASP A 343 -1.47 -0.25 12.08
CA ASP A 343 -2.59 -1.18 11.90
C ASP A 343 -2.29 -2.18 10.78
N ALA A 344 -3.06 -3.27 10.72
CA ALA A 344 -2.88 -4.29 9.68
C ALA A 344 -3.07 -3.67 8.29
N ARG A 345 -2.13 -3.94 7.38
CA ARG A 345 -2.12 -3.32 6.04
C ARG A 345 -3.25 -3.76 5.11
N ILE A 346 -3.98 -4.82 5.45
CA ILE A 346 -5.18 -5.24 4.74
C ILE A 346 -6.24 -5.47 5.80
N VAL A 347 -7.20 -4.54 5.92
CA VAL A 347 -8.30 -4.64 6.89
C VAL A 347 -9.48 -5.42 6.32
N ASN A 348 -9.77 -5.26 5.02
CA ASN A 348 -10.85 -6.00 4.33
C ASN A 348 -10.27 -7.00 3.32
N VAL A 349 -10.63 -6.86 2.03
CA VAL A 349 -10.21 -7.76 0.94
C VAL A 349 -8.98 -7.22 0.22
N THR A 350 -8.89 -5.91 0.08
CA THR A 350 -7.88 -5.22 -0.71
C THR A 350 -7.31 -4.05 0.08
N VAL A 351 -6.01 -3.82 -0.05
CA VAL A 351 -5.32 -2.66 0.54
C VAL A 351 -5.92 -1.34 0.03
N ASP A 352 -5.97 -0.34 0.90
CA ASP A 352 -6.27 1.05 0.54
C ASP A 352 -5.11 1.68 -0.24
N ARG A 353 -5.44 2.65 -1.10
CA ARG A 353 -4.44 3.50 -1.76
C ARG A 353 -4.02 4.61 -0.80
N GLY A 354 -2.73 4.85 -0.68
CA GLY A 354 -2.13 5.77 0.29
C GLY A 354 -1.37 5.03 1.39
N ALA A 355 -1.02 5.74 2.45
CA ALA A 355 -0.19 5.23 3.55
C ALA A 355 -1.00 4.64 4.70
N VAL A 356 -2.28 4.98 4.82
CA VAL A 356 -3.16 4.56 5.92
C VAL A 356 -4.29 3.69 5.39
N GLU A 357 -4.66 2.67 6.15
CA GLU A 357 -5.86 1.86 5.91
C GLU A 357 -7.04 2.46 6.68
N ALA A 358 -8.17 2.69 6.01
CA ALA A 358 -9.39 3.06 6.67
C ALA A 358 -9.97 1.86 7.42
N ALA A 359 -10.22 2.03 8.72
CA ALA A 359 -10.92 1.04 9.54
C ALA A 359 -12.19 0.55 8.82
N ALA A 360 -12.41 -0.77 8.77
CA ALA A 360 -13.50 -1.42 8.06
C ALA A 360 -14.80 -0.63 8.20
N ILE A 361 -15.53 -0.42 7.09
CA ILE A 361 -16.85 0.22 7.16
C ILE A 361 -17.65 -0.66 8.11
N PRO A 362 -18.12 -0.12 9.26
CA PRO A 362 -18.98 -0.90 10.12
C PRO A 362 -20.11 -1.45 9.25
N HIS A 363 -20.26 -2.76 9.17
CA HIS A 363 -21.36 -3.35 8.43
C HIS A 363 -22.65 -2.80 9.06
N ILE A 364 -23.28 -1.85 8.37
CA ILE A 364 -24.47 -1.20 8.90
C ILE A 364 -25.65 -2.19 8.80
N GLY A 365 -25.60 -3.14 7.85
CA GLY A 365 -26.54 -4.26 7.74
C GLY A 365 -25.98 -5.57 8.33
N PRO A 366 -26.86 -6.55 8.60
CA PRO A 366 -26.44 -7.86 9.11
C PRO A 366 -25.69 -8.67 8.05
N THR A 367 -24.66 -9.41 8.45
CA THR A 367 -23.98 -10.37 7.58
C THR A 367 -24.87 -11.60 7.38
N ILE A 368 -25.04 -12.02 6.12
CA ILE A 368 -25.85 -13.19 5.77
C ILE A 368 -24.95 -14.40 5.54
N SER A 369 -25.25 -15.51 6.22
CA SER A 369 -24.58 -16.79 6.01
C SER A 369 -25.58 -17.89 5.69
N ALA A 370 -25.30 -18.73 4.71
CA ALA A 370 -26.12 -19.90 4.41
C ALA A 370 -26.06 -20.92 5.56
N ILE A 371 -27.21 -21.48 5.95
CA ILE A 371 -27.32 -22.52 6.98
C ILE A 371 -27.54 -23.89 6.31
N ALA A 372 -28.65 -24.04 5.59
CA ALA A 372 -29.04 -25.30 4.97
C ALA A 372 -29.91 -25.07 3.72
N PRO A 373 -29.74 -25.86 2.64
CA PRO A 373 -28.66 -26.83 2.45
C PRO A 373 -27.27 -26.18 2.41
N THR A 374 -26.20 -26.96 2.54
CA THR A 374 -24.83 -26.42 2.44
C THR A 374 -24.58 -25.92 1.02
N PRO A 375 -24.15 -24.67 0.80
CA PRO A 375 -23.84 -24.17 -0.53
C PRO A 375 -22.86 -25.10 -1.28
N GLY A 376 -23.11 -25.31 -2.57
CA GLY A 376 -22.32 -26.22 -3.41
C GLY A 376 -22.61 -27.71 -3.22
N THR A 377 -23.45 -28.09 -2.26
CA THR A 377 -23.98 -29.46 -2.19
C THR A 377 -25.26 -29.56 -3.00
N GLY A 378 -25.41 -30.67 -3.72
CA GLY A 378 -26.65 -30.98 -4.40
C GLY A 378 -27.56 -31.81 -3.52
N GLU A 379 -28.81 -31.37 -3.37
CA GLU A 379 -29.82 -32.19 -2.71
C GLU A 379 -30.55 -33.06 -3.73
N PHE A 380 -30.70 -34.35 -3.42
CA PHE A 380 -31.60 -35.22 -4.17
C PHE A 380 -33.04 -35.00 -3.71
N MET A 381 -33.91 -34.71 -4.67
CA MET A 381 -35.34 -34.68 -4.45
C MET A 381 -35.84 -36.12 -4.23
N PRO A 382 -36.81 -36.37 -3.32
CA PRO A 382 -37.41 -37.69 -3.17
C PRO A 382 -38.05 -38.11 -4.49
N ASP A 383 -37.96 -39.41 -4.82
CA ASP A 383 -38.59 -40.00 -6.00
C ASP A 383 -40.10 -39.68 -5.97
N GLY A 384 -40.56 -38.89 -6.95
CA GLY A 384 -41.93 -38.44 -7.09
C GLY A 384 -42.54 -38.88 -8.42
N LEU A 385 -43.85 -39.12 -8.41
CA LEU A 385 -44.67 -39.28 -9.62
C LEU A 385 -44.53 -38.05 -10.52
N VAL A 386 -44.67 -38.23 -11.83
CA VAL A 386 -44.76 -37.11 -12.80
C VAL A 386 -45.86 -36.14 -12.34
N ASP A 387 -45.64 -34.83 -12.51
CA ASP A 387 -46.53 -33.75 -12.06
C ASP A 387 -46.65 -33.57 -10.53
N THR A 388 -45.78 -34.22 -9.74
CA THR A 388 -45.67 -33.87 -8.32
C THR A 388 -44.90 -32.57 -8.13
N THR A 389 -45.43 -31.72 -7.25
CA THR A 389 -44.77 -30.48 -6.84
C THR A 389 -43.98 -30.75 -5.57
N VAL A 390 -42.66 -30.54 -5.61
CA VAL A 390 -41.77 -30.70 -4.45
C VAL A 390 -41.31 -29.34 -3.99
N THR A 391 -41.26 -29.16 -2.67
CA THR A 391 -40.85 -27.91 -2.04
C THR A 391 -39.66 -28.14 -1.12
N ARG A 392 -38.67 -27.26 -1.22
CA ARG A 392 -37.48 -27.19 -0.36
C ARG A 392 -37.27 -25.78 0.15
N SER A 393 -36.59 -25.63 1.28
CA SER A 393 -36.27 -24.34 1.88
C SER A 393 -34.77 -24.13 1.93
N ILE A 394 -34.32 -22.97 1.47
CA ILE A 394 -32.97 -22.47 1.70
C ILE A 394 -33.02 -21.54 2.90
N THR A 395 -32.26 -21.86 3.93
CA THR A 395 -32.23 -21.15 5.21
C THR A 395 -30.92 -20.39 5.35
N PHE A 396 -31.01 -19.18 5.91
CA PHE A 396 -29.88 -18.29 6.14
C PHE A 396 -29.91 -17.80 7.59
N ALA A 397 -28.73 -17.51 8.13
CA ALA A 397 -28.57 -16.77 9.38
C ALA A 397 -28.19 -15.33 9.04
N SER A 398 -28.65 -14.41 9.87
CA SER A 398 -28.17 -13.04 9.96
C SER A 398 -27.36 -12.89 11.24
N THR A 399 -26.14 -12.38 11.17
CA THR A 399 -25.33 -12.08 12.35
C THR A 399 -24.71 -10.69 12.26
N GLY A 400 -24.56 -10.03 13.42
CA GLY A 400 -23.96 -8.71 13.51
C GLY A 400 -24.80 -7.58 12.91
N GLY A 401 -24.11 -6.56 12.41
CA GLY A 401 -24.68 -5.28 12.01
C GLY A 401 -24.71 -4.26 13.15
N THR A 402 -24.52 -2.98 12.84
CA THR A 402 -24.74 -1.88 13.80
C THR A 402 -25.68 -0.83 13.22
N GLY A 403 -26.56 -0.28 14.06
CA GLY A 403 -27.49 0.77 13.66
C GLY A 403 -28.67 0.29 12.82
N ALA A 404 -29.10 1.11 11.87
CA ALA A 404 -30.34 0.95 11.10
C ALA A 404 -30.13 0.39 9.68
N GLY A 405 -28.98 -0.21 9.38
CA GLY A 405 -28.69 -0.67 8.04
C GLY A 405 -29.37 -1.99 7.71
N THR A 406 -29.34 -2.31 6.42
CA THR A 406 -30.04 -3.48 5.87
C THR A 406 -29.18 -4.22 4.88
N THR A 407 -29.42 -5.51 4.73
CA THR A 407 -28.80 -6.37 3.72
C THR A 407 -29.84 -6.87 2.77
N SER A 408 -29.67 -6.65 1.46
CA SER A 408 -30.57 -7.21 0.46
C SER A 408 -30.13 -8.63 0.11
N LEU A 409 -31.03 -9.60 0.16
CA LEU A 409 -30.83 -10.96 -0.33
C LEU A 409 -31.72 -11.17 -1.56
N ASN A 410 -31.12 -11.52 -2.68
CA ASN A 410 -31.80 -11.83 -3.93
C ASN A 410 -31.43 -13.24 -4.42
N CYS A 411 -32.40 -14.12 -4.58
CA CYS A 411 -32.23 -15.45 -5.14
C CYS A 411 -32.87 -15.55 -6.52
N VAL A 412 -32.11 -16.08 -7.47
CA VAL A 412 -32.54 -16.32 -8.86
C VAL A 412 -32.40 -17.79 -9.21
N ASP A 413 -33.37 -18.30 -9.97
CA ASP A 413 -33.26 -19.59 -10.61
C ASP A 413 -32.56 -19.42 -11.97
N ASN A 414 -31.42 -20.08 -12.13
CA ASN A 414 -30.60 -19.97 -13.33
C ASN A 414 -31.22 -20.69 -14.54
N ASN A 415 -32.17 -21.61 -14.33
CA ASN A 415 -32.69 -22.48 -15.38
C ASN A 415 -34.19 -22.30 -15.66
N VAL A 416 -34.86 -21.38 -14.95
CA VAL A 416 -36.30 -21.07 -15.09
C VAL A 416 -37.18 -22.34 -14.95
N ALA A 417 -36.71 -23.31 -14.16
CA ALA A 417 -37.35 -24.60 -13.93
C ALA A 417 -38.00 -24.69 -12.53
N ALA A 418 -37.83 -23.66 -11.70
CA ALA A 418 -38.45 -23.53 -10.39
C ALA A 418 -39.17 -22.20 -10.23
N THR A 419 -40.20 -22.22 -9.39
CA THR A 419 -40.79 -21.00 -8.84
C THR A 419 -40.16 -20.75 -7.48
N LEU A 420 -39.59 -19.55 -7.30
CA LEU A 420 -39.08 -19.12 -6.01
C LEU A 420 -40.16 -18.32 -5.26
N SER A 421 -40.27 -18.53 -3.95
CA SER A 421 -41.17 -17.76 -3.10
C SER A 421 -40.82 -16.27 -3.06
N ALA A 422 -41.76 -15.43 -2.58
CA ALA A 422 -41.55 -13.99 -2.46
C ALA A 422 -40.36 -13.60 -1.57
N SER A 423 -39.95 -14.46 -0.62
CA SER A 423 -38.78 -14.25 0.22
C SER A 423 -37.44 -14.40 -0.53
N ALA A 424 -37.47 -14.82 -1.80
CA ALA A 424 -36.31 -14.80 -2.69
C ALA A 424 -35.73 -13.39 -2.86
N ASN A 425 -36.54 -12.35 -2.67
CA ASN A 425 -36.09 -10.96 -2.61
C ASN A 425 -36.48 -10.36 -1.27
N GLN A 426 -35.51 -10.17 -0.38
CA GLN A 426 -35.77 -9.60 0.95
C GLN A 426 -34.71 -8.60 1.38
N THR A 427 -35.13 -7.63 2.16
CA THR A 427 -34.26 -6.65 2.82
C THR A 427 -34.25 -6.95 4.31
N ILE A 428 -33.09 -7.31 4.84
CA ILE A 428 -32.92 -7.85 6.19
C ILE A 428 -32.30 -6.76 7.05
N ALA A 429 -33.04 -6.26 8.03
CA ALA A 429 -32.54 -5.26 9.00
C ALA A 429 -31.66 -5.92 10.07
N VAL A 430 -30.84 -5.12 10.75
CA VAL A 430 -30.02 -5.58 11.89
C VAL A 430 -30.90 -6.24 12.96
N GLY A 431 -30.52 -7.44 13.39
CA GLY A 431 -31.25 -8.24 14.38
C GLY A 431 -32.50 -8.95 13.85
N ALA A 432 -32.91 -8.71 12.59
CA ALA A 432 -34.02 -9.43 11.98
C ALA A 432 -33.58 -10.82 11.50
N ALA A 433 -34.45 -11.82 11.68
CA ALA A 433 -34.25 -13.15 11.12
C ALA A 433 -34.41 -13.12 9.60
N VAL A 434 -33.66 -13.97 8.89
CA VAL A 434 -33.81 -14.13 7.45
C VAL A 434 -34.99 -15.07 7.18
N THR A 435 -35.93 -14.64 6.35
CA THR A 435 -37.05 -15.51 5.97
C THR A 435 -36.53 -16.60 5.03
N PRO A 436 -36.79 -17.90 5.28
CA PRO A 436 -36.34 -18.96 4.38
C PRO A 436 -36.83 -18.74 2.94
N VAL A 437 -35.95 -19.00 1.97
CA VAL A 437 -36.30 -18.95 0.55
C VAL A 437 -36.85 -20.31 0.16
N VAL A 438 -38.15 -20.37 -0.09
CA VAL A 438 -38.82 -21.58 -0.52
C VAL A 438 -38.66 -21.73 -2.02
N VAL A 439 -38.15 -22.89 -2.43
CA VAL A 439 -37.96 -23.32 -3.82
C VAL A 439 -39.03 -24.36 -4.11
N THR A 440 -39.92 -24.06 -5.06
CA THR A 440 -40.98 -24.97 -5.50
C THR A 440 -40.68 -25.41 -6.92
N MET A 441 -40.61 -26.73 -7.10
CA MET A 441 -40.34 -27.37 -8.38
C MET A 441 -41.52 -28.24 -8.77
N THR A 442 -41.98 -28.11 -10.01
CA THR A 442 -42.96 -29.03 -10.59
C THR A 442 -42.22 -30.00 -11.49
N TYR A 443 -42.38 -31.29 -11.23
CA TYR A 443 -41.70 -32.33 -11.99
C TYR A 443 -42.21 -32.34 -13.45
N ALA A 444 -41.40 -31.81 -14.36
CA ALA A 444 -41.57 -32.05 -15.80
C ALA A 444 -40.68 -33.24 -16.21
N PRO A 445 -41.12 -34.12 -17.12
CA PRO A 445 -40.44 -35.37 -17.49
C PRO A 445 -39.11 -35.20 -18.25
N VAL A 446 -38.48 -34.03 -18.19
CA VAL A 446 -37.23 -33.72 -18.87
C VAL A 446 -36.16 -33.45 -17.81
N GLY A 447 -35.05 -34.19 -17.84
CA GLY A 447 -34.03 -34.23 -16.79
C GLY A 447 -33.22 -32.95 -16.62
N TYR A 448 -33.77 -31.97 -15.90
CA TYR A 448 -33.07 -30.74 -15.58
C TYR A 448 -32.37 -30.82 -14.21
N ASN A 449 -31.11 -30.39 -14.17
CA ASN A 449 -30.47 -29.97 -12.91
C ASN A 449 -30.97 -28.54 -12.62
N LEU A 450 -31.54 -28.30 -11.44
CA LEU A 450 -31.91 -26.93 -11.05
C LEU A 450 -30.73 -26.26 -10.35
N GLY A 451 -30.43 -25.02 -10.72
CA GLY A 451 -29.45 -24.18 -10.02
C GLY A 451 -30.10 -22.93 -9.46
N VAL A 452 -30.07 -22.74 -8.14
CA VAL A 452 -30.50 -21.49 -7.49
C VAL A 452 -29.26 -20.73 -7.03
N THR A 453 -29.16 -19.45 -7.40
CA THR A 453 -28.08 -18.56 -6.96
C THR A 453 -28.67 -17.48 -6.07
N CYS A 454 -28.21 -17.40 -4.83
CA CYS A 454 -28.60 -16.37 -3.87
C CYS A 454 -27.46 -15.39 -3.65
N THR A 455 -27.73 -14.10 -3.77
CA THR A 455 -26.77 -13.01 -3.67
C THR A 455 -27.19 -12.08 -2.53
N ALA A 456 -26.38 -12.00 -1.48
CA ALA A 456 -26.52 -11.04 -0.40
C ALA A 456 -25.65 -9.81 -0.67
N ASN A 457 -26.22 -8.61 -0.62
CA ASN A 457 -25.51 -7.35 -0.79
C ASN A 457 -25.67 -6.50 0.47
N THR A 458 -24.57 -6.29 1.19
CA THR A 458 -24.49 -5.46 2.38
C THR A 458 -23.63 -4.23 2.07
N ASN A 459 -24.26 -3.10 1.77
CA ASN A 459 -23.57 -1.84 1.44
C ASN A 459 -22.51 -1.99 0.32
N GLY A 460 -22.81 -2.73 -0.75
CA GLY A 460 -21.89 -2.98 -1.86
C GLY A 460 -21.01 -4.22 -1.69
N ASN A 461 -20.94 -4.81 -0.49
CA ASN A 461 -20.29 -6.11 -0.29
C ASN A 461 -21.24 -7.24 -0.72
N VAL A 462 -20.88 -7.90 -1.83
CA VAL A 462 -21.70 -8.94 -2.45
C VAL A 462 -21.16 -10.33 -2.11
N CYS A 463 -21.98 -11.16 -1.46
CA CYS A 463 -21.71 -12.58 -1.21
C CYS A 463 -22.68 -13.43 -2.05
N SER A 464 -22.18 -14.48 -2.71
CA SER A 464 -23.00 -15.37 -3.54
C SER A 464 -22.97 -16.81 -3.03
N PHE A 465 -24.14 -17.43 -2.96
CA PHE A 465 -24.37 -18.82 -2.56
C PHE A 465 -25.03 -19.56 -3.72
N GLN A 466 -24.52 -20.74 -4.08
CA GLN A 466 -25.07 -21.56 -5.15
C GLN A 466 -25.60 -22.87 -4.59
N TYR A 467 -26.78 -23.27 -5.05
CA TYR A 467 -27.47 -24.49 -4.65
C TYR A 467 -27.85 -25.28 -5.90
N ALA A 468 -27.64 -26.59 -5.85
CA ALA A 468 -28.07 -27.50 -6.90
C ALA A 468 -29.15 -28.44 -6.34
N PHE A 469 -30.17 -28.71 -7.13
CA PHE A 469 -31.18 -29.72 -6.80
C PHE A 469 -31.21 -30.76 -7.92
N PHE A 470 -31.02 -32.03 -7.53
CA PHE A 470 -30.94 -33.17 -8.43
C PHE A 470 -32.23 -34.00 -8.31
N MET A 471 -32.76 -34.43 -9.45
CA MET A 471 -33.88 -35.37 -9.49
C MET A 471 -33.35 -36.79 -9.76
N PRO A 472 -33.60 -37.76 -8.86
CA PRO A 472 -33.33 -39.16 -9.16
C PRO A 472 -34.20 -39.59 -10.36
N ASN A 473 -33.63 -40.43 -11.23
CA ASN A 473 -34.29 -41.04 -12.41
C ASN A 473 -34.43 -40.24 -13.72
N ALA A 474 -33.65 -39.18 -13.94
CA ALA A 474 -33.39 -38.68 -15.29
C ALA A 474 -32.45 -39.62 -16.09
N SER A 475 -32.72 -40.93 -16.09
CA SER A 475 -32.08 -41.83 -17.05
C SER A 475 -32.79 -41.65 -18.40
N PRO A 476 -32.07 -41.38 -19.50
CA PRO A 476 -32.70 -41.27 -20.81
C PRO A 476 -33.46 -42.56 -21.08
N ALA A 477 -34.77 -42.44 -21.30
CA ALA A 477 -35.65 -43.57 -21.56
C ALA A 477 -35.03 -44.47 -22.64
N ARG A 478 -34.65 -45.70 -22.27
CA ARG A 478 -34.29 -46.74 -23.23
C ARG A 478 -35.51 -46.94 -24.13
N SER A 479 -35.41 -46.49 -25.38
CA SER A 479 -36.42 -46.75 -26.41
C SER A 479 -36.61 -48.26 -26.57
N ALA A 480 -37.69 -48.79 -26.02
CA ALA A 480 -38.13 -50.15 -26.29
C ALA A 480 -38.96 -50.16 -27.57
N GLY A 481 -38.48 -50.89 -28.60
CA GLY A 481 -39.34 -51.41 -29.66
C GLY A 481 -38.98 -51.04 -31.10
N ALA A 482 -38.26 -51.93 -31.78
CA ALA A 482 -38.48 -52.20 -33.20
C ALA A 482 -38.22 -53.70 -33.46
N GLY A 483 -39.32 -54.46 -33.56
CA GLY A 483 -39.30 -55.87 -33.94
C GLY A 483 -39.21 -56.04 -35.47
N ARG A 484 -38.28 -56.92 -35.87
CA ARG A 484 -38.19 -57.79 -37.07
C ARG A 484 -38.93 -57.41 -38.37
N SER A 485 -38.17 -57.39 -39.47
CA SER A 485 -38.59 -58.01 -40.74
C SER A 485 -37.40 -58.71 -41.39
N ALA A 486 -37.62 -59.96 -41.82
CA ALA A 486 -36.66 -60.78 -42.54
C ALA A 486 -36.98 -60.73 -44.03
N THR A 487 -35.98 -60.50 -44.88
CA THR A 487 -36.00 -60.96 -46.28
C THR A 487 -34.57 -61.18 -46.80
N SER A 488 -34.42 -62.37 -47.38
CA SER A 488 -33.38 -62.95 -48.23
C SER A 488 -32.53 -62.03 -49.11
N GLY A 489 -31.24 -62.37 -49.30
CA GLY A 489 -30.54 -62.08 -50.56
C GLY A 489 -29.02 -61.85 -50.53
N GLN A 490 -28.24 -62.93 -50.60
CA GLN A 490 -26.98 -63.11 -51.36
C GLN A 490 -25.72 -62.20 -51.24
N HIS A 491 -24.58 -62.93 -51.21
CA HIS A 491 -23.20 -62.65 -51.67
C HIS A 491 -22.13 -61.98 -50.74
N HIS A 492 -21.16 -62.84 -50.36
CA HIS A 492 -19.78 -62.58 -49.90
C HIS A 492 -18.94 -61.70 -50.87
N PRO A 493 -17.74 -61.13 -50.50
CA PRO A 493 -16.74 -61.74 -49.61
C PRO A 493 -15.87 -60.84 -48.68
N THR A 494 -15.31 -61.51 -47.66
CA THR A 494 -14.01 -61.35 -46.98
C THR A 494 -13.37 -59.97 -46.71
N ARG A 495 -13.09 -59.69 -45.43
CA ARG A 495 -11.74 -59.33 -44.96
C ARG A 495 -11.55 -59.60 -43.47
N ARG A 496 -10.53 -60.43 -43.19
CA ARG A 496 -9.98 -60.74 -41.85
C ARG A 496 -9.42 -59.47 -41.21
N PHE A 497 -9.71 -59.22 -39.93
CA PHE A 497 -8.74 -58.59 -39.03
C PHE A 497 -8.76 -59.24 -37.64
N LYS A 498 -7.54 -59.52 -37.16
CA LYS A 498 -7.18 -60.19 -35.91
C LYS A 498 -7.71 -59.46 -34.69
N ARG A 499 -8.20 -60.22 -33.70
CA ARG A 499 -8.21 -59.80 -32.30
C ARG A 499 -6.78 -59.82 -31.73
N ARG A 500 -6.43 -58.78 -30.99
CA ARG A 500 -5.68 -58.89 -29.72
C ARG A 500 -6.42 -58.09 -28.65
N PRO A 501 -6.38 -58.56 -27.39
CA PRO A 501 -7.05 -57.93 -26.26
C PRO A 501 -6.20 -56.76 -25.73
N ASP A 502 -6.78 -56.00 -24.80
CA ASP A 502 -6.14 -54.96 -23.97
C ASP A 502 -6.26 -53.55 -24.55
N GLY A 503 -7.35 -52.88 -24.16
CA GLY A 503 -7.64 -51.48 -24.49
C GLY A 503 -8.71 -50.93 -23.56
N VAL A 504 -8.29 -50.53 -22.36
CA VAL A 504 -9.09 -49.76 -21.40
C VAL A 504 -9.35 -48.38 -22.00
N ALA A 505 -10.62 -48.04 -22.25
CA ALA A 505 -11.05 -46.68 -22.57
C ALA A 505 -11.50 -45.99 -21.28
N ILE A 506 -10.67 -45.06 -20.80
CA ILE A 506 -11.00 -44.10 -19.73
C ILE A 506 -11.75 -42.93 -20.38
N ALA A 507 -13.01 -42.74 -20.00
CA ALA A 507 -13.72 -41.50 -20.31
C ALA A 507 -13.26 -40.40 -19.33
N HIS A 508 -12.61 -39.37 -19.86
CA HIS A 508 -12.27 -38.15 -19.11
C HIS A 508 -13.53 -37.35 -18.80
N VAL A 509 -13.93 -37.32 -17.52
CA VAL A 509 -14.84 -36.30 -16.97
C VAL A 509 -13.97 -35.24 -16.31
N HIS A 510 -14.04 -34.00 -16.81
CA HIS A 510 -13.38 -32.85 -16.20
C HIS A 510 -14.08 -32.47 -14.89
N CYS A 511 -13.62 -33.00 -13.76
CA CYS A 511 -13.84 -32.39 -12.45
C CYS A 511 -12.80 -31.29 -12.22
N ARG A 512 -13.21 -30.01 -12.29
CA ARG A 512 -12.40 -28.92 -11.72
C ARG A 512 -12.50 -29.01 -10.20
N ARG A 513 -11.43 -29.51 -9.58
CA ARG A 513 -11.21 -29.48 -8.14
C ARG A 513 -10.65 -28.10 -7.77
N TRP A 514 -11.35 -27.37 -6.91
CA TRP A 514 -10.79 -26.27 -6.14
C TRP A 514 -10.55 -26.79 -4.71
N CYS A 515 -9.30 -26.77 -4.28
CA CYS A 515 -8.89 -26.96 -2.88
C CYS A 515 -8.15 -25.69 -2.43
N SER A 516 -8.55 -25.15 -1.28
CA SER A 516 -7.62 -24.68 -0.24
C SER A 516 -8.37 -24.80 1.09
N GLU A 517 -8.19 -25.90 1.81
CA GLU A 517 -7.31 -26.01 2.97
C GLU A 517 -7.53 -24.91 4.03
N ARG A 518 -8.35 -25.25 5.04
CA ARG A 518 -8.19 -24.77 6.42
C ARG A 518 -7.68 -25.95 7.24
N ARG A 519 -6.45 -25.85 7.77
CA ARG A 519 -6.04 -26.60 8.96
C ARG A 519 -6.01 -25.61 10.12
N SER A 520 -6.98 -25.75 11.02
CA SER A 520 -6.91 -25.19 12.38
C SER A 520 -6.38 -26.31 13.28
N GLU A 521 -5.14 -26.17 13.73
CA GLU A 521 -4.62 -26.98 14.83
C GLU A 521 -4.96 -26.23 16.13
N LEU A 522 -5.93 -26.78 16.86
CA LEU A 522 -6.20 -26.45 18.25
C LEU A 522 -5.10 -27.10 19.09
N ASP A 523 -4.33 -26.31 19.84
CA ASP A 523 -3.59 -26.81 21.00
C ASP A 523 -4.28 -26.31 22.27
N LEU A 524 -4.69 -27.27 23.10
CA LEU A 524 -5.52 -27.10 24.29
C LEU A 524 -4.83 -27.88 25.42
N ARG A 525 -3.98 -27.19 26.20
CA ARG A 525 -3.53 -27.65 27.53
C ARG A 525 -3.46 -26.50 28.53
N ALA A 526 -4.60 -26.30 29.19
CA ALA A 526 -4.88 -26.12 30.62
C ALA A 526 -3.76 -25.66 31.60
N VAL A 527 -4.10 -24.72 32.52
CA VAL A 527 -4.38 -24.97 33.97
C VAL A 527 -4.23 -23.68 34.84
N VAL A 528 -5.38 -23.13 35.26
CA VAL A 528 -5.82 -22.78 36.64
C VAL A 528 -5.24 -21.58 37.46
N ARG A 529 -6.21 -20.84 38.04
CA ARG A 529 -6.23 -19.83 39.16
C ARG A 529 -5.92 -18.38 38.76
N ARG A 530 -6.64 -17.33 39.20
CA ARG A 530 -7.65 -17.16 40.27
C ARG A 530 -8.41 -15.82 40.08
N ASP A 531 -9.72 -15.89 40.28
CA ASP A 531 -10.70 -14.94 40.85
C ASP A 531 -10.53 -13.41 40.83
N CYS A 532 -11.59 -12.80 40.28
CA CYS A 532 -12.52 -11.80 40.85
C CYS A 532 -12.00 -10.47 41.45
N GLY A 533 -12.54 -9.36 40.92
CA GLY A 533 -12.51 -8.06 41.58
C GLY A 533 -13.30 -6.97 40.86
N HIS A 534 -14.63 -6.98 41.03
CA HIS A 534 -15.52 -5.84 40.77
C HIS A 534 -15.05 -4.57 41.50
N ARG A 535 -15.09 -3.40 40.85
CA ARG A 535 -15.65 -2.15 41.42
C ARG A 535 -15.76 -1.02 40.38
N GLN A 536 -16.96 -0.43 40.34
CA GLN A 536 -17.24 0.92 39.83
C GLN A 536 -16.55 1.98 40.71
N CYS A 537 -16.14 3.09 40.10
CA CYS A 537 -16.22 4.49 40.59
C CYS A 537 -15.95 5.38 39.34
N GLN A 538 -16.95 6.06 38.79
CA GLN A 538 -17.35 7.43 39.13
C GLN A 538 -16.23 8.49 39.00
N SER A 539 -16.60 9.48 38.18
CA SER A 539 -16.03 10.79 37.91
C SER A 539 -15.36 11.50 39.09
N ASP A 540 -14.20 12.10 38.83
CA ASP A 540 -13.87 13.43 39.33
C ASP A 540 -12.72 14.04 38.51
N GLY A 541 -13.07 14.97 37.62
CA GLY A 541 -12.10 15.81 36.92
C GLY A 541 -11.67 16.96 37.82
N ARG A 542 -10.41 16.94 38.27
CA ARG A 542 -9.77 18.10 38.89
C ARG A 542 -8.72 18.69 37.94
N LEU A 543 -9.01 19.92 37.49
CA LEU A 543 -8.05 20.82 36.84
C LEU A 543 -6.93 21.18 37.83
N TRP A 544 -5.68 21.02 37.42
CA TRP A 544 -4.53 21.62 38.09
C TRP A 544 -4.12 22.91 37.36
N TRP A 545 -4.13 24.03 38.08
CA TRP A 545 -3.47 25.27 37.67
C TRP A 545 -2.05 25.26 38.25
N HIS A 546 -1.03 25.29 37.39
CA HIS A 546 0.34 25.59 37.80
C HIS A 546 0.63 27.09 37.72
N ARG A 547 1.05 27.62 38.86
CA ARG A 547 1.52 28.98 39.12
C ARG A 547 2.96 29.11 38.61
N ILE A 548 3.22 30.06 37.71
CA ILE A 548 4.59 30.49 37.37
C ILE A 548 4.84 31.84 38.06
N ALA A 549 5.65 31.81 39.12
CA ALA A 549 6.47 32.95 39.54
C ALA A 549 7.68 32.97 38.59
N GLY A 550 8.13 34.07 38.01
CA GLY A 550 8.47 35.36 38.61
C GLY A 550 9.93 35.59 38.24
N GLY A 551 10.21 36.53 37.34
CA GLY A 551 11.56 36.77 36.82
C GLY A 551 11.65 38.01 35.93
N SER A 552 11.89 39.14 36.61
CA SER A 552 12.50 40.41 36.19
C SER A 552 12.65 40.75 34.70
N PHE A 553 12.06 41.90 34.35
CA PHE A 553 12.32 42.71 33.16
C PHE A 553 13.74 43.32 33.20
N ASP A 554 14.34 43.47 32.03
CA ASP A 554 15.08 44.69 31.68
C ASP A 554 14.65 45.15 30.28
N ALA A 555 14.43 46.46 30.18
CA ALA A 555 13.76 47.14 29.09
C ALA A 555 14.71 47.46 27.92
N GLY A 556 14.16 47.48 26.71
CA GLY A 556 14.84 47.91 25.48
C GLY A 556 13.87 47.95 24.30
N ASP A 557 13.20 49.07 24.15
CA ASP A 557 12.16 49.41 23.16
C ASP A 557 12.44 49.00 21.70
N ARG A 558 11.41 48.47 21.00
CA ARG A 558 10.55 49.26 20.10
C ARG A 558 9.49 48.39 19.39
N ALA A 559 8.25 48.61 19.84
CA ALA A 559 6.99 48.80 19.11
C ALA A 559 6.73 48.08 17.77
N GLY A 560 5.59 47.36 17.75
CA GLY A 560 4.88 46.93 16.53
C GLY A 560 3.66 46.08 16.84
N ALA A 561 2.72 46.60 17.64
CA ALA A 561 1.49 45.92 18.04
C ALA A 561 0.44 45.88 16.91
N VAL A 562 -0.24 44.73 16.75
CA VAL A 562 -1.66 44.67 16.35
C VAL A 562 -2.35 43.62 17.23
N CYS A 563 -3.23 44.10 18.11
CA CYS A 563 -4.25 43.33 18.79
C CYS A 563 -5.46 43.12 17.86
N GLN A 564 -6.12 41.96 17.96
CA GLN A 564 -7.58 41.94 18.14
C GLN A 564 -8.08 40.61 18.73
N ARG A 565 -8.78 40.73 19.87
CA ARG A 565 -9.73 39.77 20.41
C ARG A 565 -11.05 39.89 19.63
N SER A 566 -11.81 38.80 19.43
CA SER A 566 -13.02 38.50 20.22
C SER A 566 -13.90 37.41 19.58
N LEU A 567 -14.54 36.63 20.45
CA LEU A 567 -15.66 35.73 20.19
C LEU A 567 -16.93 36.47 19.72
N CYS A 568 -17.78 35.81 18.92
CA CYS A 568 -19.17 35.47 19.31
C CYS A 568 -19.94 34.68 18.23
N CYS A 569 -20.83 33.80 18.70
CA CYS A 569 -21.81 33.01 17.96
C CYS A 569 -22.85 33.86 17.21
N HIS A 570 -23.35 33.37 16.06
CA HIS A 570 -24.80 33.24 15.83
C HIS A 570 -25.16 32.30 14.67
N SER A 571 -26.18 31.50 14.91
CA SER A 571 -26.93 30.62 14.00
C SER A 571 -27.89 31.40 13.09
N ARG A 572 -28.13 30.92 11.85
CA ARG A 572 -29.43 30.40 11.34
C ARG A 572 -29.56 30.43 9.79
N ARG A 573 -30.07 29.28 9.30
CA ARG A 573 -31.11 29.04 8.27
C ARG A 573 -30.82 29.24 6.77
N PHE A 574 -31.05 28.11 6.08
CA PHE A 574 -31.50 27.88 4.72
C PHE A 574 -32.41 28.95 4.11
N VAL A 575 -32.15 29.28 2.84
CA VAL A 575 -33.16 29.42 1.76
C VAL A 575 -32.53 28.94 0.45
N ALA A 576 -33.23 28.06 -0.27
CA ALA A 576 -32.93 27.64 -1.63
C ALA A 576 -33.67 28.54 -2.64
N VAL A 577 -33.02 28.95 -3.73
CA VAL A 577 -33.67 29.33 -5.01
C VAL A 577 -32.66 29.10 -6.16
N GLU A 578 -33.00 28.19 -7.07
CA GLU A 578 -32.53 28.13 -8.48
C GLU A 578 -33.66 28.66 -9.39
N PRO A 579 -33.50 28.77 -10.73
CA PRO A 579 -32.43 29.39 -11.52
C PRO A 579 -32.99 30.28 -12.67
N GLY A 580 -32.09 30.97 -13.38
CA GLY A 580 -32.27 31.33 -14.80
C GLY A 580 -32.37 32.82 -15.14
N LEU A 581 -31.50 33.32 -16.02
CA LEU A 581 -31.86 33.65 -17.41
C LEU A 581 -30.63 34.09 -18.23
N PHE A 582 -30.68 33.73 -19.51
CA PHE A 582 -29.80 34.11 -20.61
C PHE A 582 -29.69 35.63 -20.83
N LEU A 583 -28.51 36.10 -21.27
CA LEU A 583 -28.37 37.16 -22.27
C LEU A 583 -27.02 37.06 -23.02
N HIS A 584 -27.12 37.20 -24.34
CA HIS A 584 -26.10 37.15 -25.38
C HIS A 584 -25.38 38.51 -25.55
N HIS A 585 -24.28 38.49 -26.35
CA HIS A 585 -23.47 39.61 -26.90
C HIS A 585 -22.30 40.10 -26.00
N GLU A 586 -21.07 40.38 -26.49
CA GLU A 586 -20.50 40.42 -27.83
C GLU A 586 -18.96 40.35 -27.76
N PHE A 587 -18.35 40.03 -28.90
CA PHE A 587 -16.92 40.03 -29.20
C PHE A 587 -16.24 41.41 -28.99
N ALA A 588 -15.03 41.42 -28.42
CA ALA A 588 -14.01 42.39 -28.80
C ALA A 588 -12.60 41.82 -28.61
N ARG A 589 -11.98 41.41 -29.73
CA ARG A 589 -10.53 41.26 -29.86
C ARG A 589 -9.90 42.65 -29.79
N ARG A 590 -8.87 42.84 -28.95
CA ARG A 590 -7.82 43.82 -29.24
C ARG A 590 -6.45 43.28 -28.90
N ASP A 591 -5.57 43.66 -29.81
CA ASP A 591 -4.26 43.18 -30.14
C ASP A 591 -3.17 43.92 -29.37
N LEU A 592 -1.97 43.33 -29.40
CA LEU A 592 -0.68 43.79 -28.92
C LEU A 592 -0.42 45.29 -28.96
N ARG A 593 0.30 45.81 -27.94
CA ARG A 593 1.57 46.56 -28.14
C ARG A 593 2.33 46.80 -26.82
N GLN A 594 3.52 46.20 -26.78
CA GLN A 594 4.82 46.74 -26.33
C GLN A 594 4.89 47.69 -25.12
N ARG A 595 5.71 47.29 -24.13
CA ARG A 595 6.69 48.19 -23.49
C ARG A 595 7.90 47.41 -22.96
N VAL A 596 8.96 47.43 -23.77
CA VAL A 596 10.35 47.21 -23.34
C VAL A 596 10.84 48.52 -22.71
N ARG A 597 11.34 48.49 -21.47
CA ARG A 597 12.24 49.54 -20.96
C ARG A 597 13.41 48.94 -20.19
N LEU A 598 14.57 49.16 -20.81
CA LEU A 598 15.93 49.03 -20.31
C LEU A 598 16.14 49.64 -18.93
N LEU A 599 16.94 48.98 -18.10
CA LEU A 599 17.76 49.63 -17.08
C LEU A 599 19.15 48.98 -17.07
N LYS A 600 20.14 49.73 -17.56
CA LYS A 600 21.57 49.45 -17.49
C LYS A 600 22.23 50.71 -16.95
N ILE A 601 23.26 50.51 -16.11
CA ILE A 601 24.31 51.45 -15.69
C ILE A 601 24.02 52.26 -14.40
N ARG A 602 24.73 51.93 -13.30
CA ARG A 602 25.94 52.68 -12.88
C ARG A 602 26.74 51.95 -11.77
N ARG A 603 27.95 51.51 -12.12
CA ARG A 603 29.08 51.35 -11.18
C ARG A 603 29.67 52.74 -10.89
N ARG A 604 29.98 53.02 -9.61
CA ARG A 604 31.18 53.71 -9.09
C ARG A 604 30.94 54.12 -7.62
N ARG A 605 31.41 53.32 -6.67
CA ARG A 605 32.66 53.52 -5.91
C ARG A 605 33.08 52.19 -5.33
#